data_AF-A0A6G8Q8C4-F1
#
_entry.id   AF-A0A6G8Q8C4-F1
#
_cell.length_a   1.000
_cell.length_b   1.000
_cell.length_c   1.000
_cell.angle_alpha   90.00
_cell.angle_beta   90.00
_cell.angle_gamma   90.00
#
_symmetry.space_group_name_H-M   'P 1'
#
loop_
_entity.id
_entity.type
_entity.pdbx_description
1 polymer ?
#
loop_
_entity_poly.entity_id
_entity_poly.type
_entity_poly.pdbx_seq_one_letter_code
_entity_poly.pdbx_strand_id
1 'polypeptide(L)'
;MNDATGERDIDARELLRSALATPLEGWREVYESFSPVNLETGERLGRVPPPNGETRRAAVLVPVLLEPDGLHLVYTVRKSHLQDHAGQISFPGGSMDPADTSLMETALREAEEEIDLSRELVEIVGELEEMYIPLRTSG
;
A
#
# COMPACT_ATOMS: atom_id res chain seq x y z
N MET A 1 14.01 -30.86 -16.63
CA MET A 1 14.61 -29.55 -16.30
C MET A 1 13.63 -28.92 -15.33
N ASN A 2 13.89 -29.11 -14.03
CA ASN A 2 12.94 -28.68 -13.00
C ASN A 2 12.95 -27.16 -12.90
N ASP A 3 11.76 -26.61 -12.86
CA ASP A 3 11.44 -25.20 -12.85
C ASP A 3 11.70 -24.61 -11.45
N ALA A 4 12.95 -24.22 -11.20
CA ALA A 4 13.35 -23.51 -9.99
C ALA A 4 12.70 -22.12 -9.86
N THR A 5 12.00 -21.63 -10.89
CA THR A 5 11.27 -20.36 -10.85
C THR A 5 9.92 -20.56 -10.17
N GLY A 6 9.17 -21.59 -10.57
CA GLY A 6 7.91 -21.94 -9.93
C GLY A 6 8.02 -22.27 -8.43
N GLU A 7 9.10 -22.92 -8.01
CA GLU A 7 9.35 -23.21 -6.58
C GLU A 7 9.63 -21.93 -5.78
N ARG A 8 10.44 -21.00 -6.33
CA ARG A 8 10.71 -19.69 -5.71
C ARG A 8 9.47 -18.81 -5.63
N ASP A 9 8.61 -18.86 -6.64
CA ASP A 9 7.36 -18.10 -6.65
C ASP A 9 6.39 -18.56 -5.56
N ILE A 10 6.29 -19.88 -5.36
CA ILE A 10 5.47 -20.47 -4.29
C ILE A 10 6.02 -20.07 -2.92
N ASP A 11 7.33 -20.13 -2.72
CA ASP A 11 7.97 -19.74 -1.46
C ASP A 11 7.71 -18.27 -1.12
N ALA A 12 7.80 -17.37 -2.11
CA ALA A 12 7.53 -15.95 -1.90
C ALA A 12 6.06 -15.68 -1.53
N ARG A 13 5.12 -16.36 -2.19
CA ARG A 13 3.68 -16.22 -1.88
C ARG A 13 3.37 -16.71 -0.48
N GLU A 14 3.91 -17.87 -0.09
CA GLU A 14 3.69 -18.42 1.24
C GLU A 14 4.33 -17.55 2.32
N LEU A 15 5.52 -17.00 2.06
CA LEU A 15 6.16 -16.04 2.96
C LEU A 15 5.28 -14.79 3.15
N LEU A 16 4.74 -14.22 2.07
CA LEU A 16 3.85 -13.06 2.13
C LEU A 16 2.55 -13.38 2.88
N ARG A 17 1.93 -14.53 2.59
CA ARG A 17 0.71 -14.98 3.29
C ARG A 17 0.96 -15.20 4.78
N SER A 18 2.10 -15.79 5.14
CA SER A 18 2.52 -15.98 6.54
C SER A 18 2.77 -14.65 7.25
N ALA A 19 3.42 -13.70 6.57
CA ALA A 19 3.64 -12.35 7.09
C ALA A 19 2.31 -11.61 7.33
N LEU A 20 1.38 -11.68 6.38
CA LEU A 20 0.06 -11.05 6.48
C LEU A 20 -0.83 -11.69 7.56
N ALA A 21 -0.64 -12.98 7.87
CA ALA A 21 -1.33 -13.65 8.96
C ALA A 21 -0.83 -13.24 10.36
N THR A 22 0.29 -12.52 10.44
CA THR A 22 0.89 -12.08 11.71
C THR A 22 0.33 -10.69 12.11
N PRO A 23 -0.30 -10.54 13.30
CA PRO A 23 -0.85 -9.25 13.74
C PRO A 23 0.21 -8.14 13.77
N LEU A 24 -0.18 -6.90 13.42
CA LEU A 24 0.77 -5.77 13.39
C LEU A 24 1.38 -5.44 14.75
N GLU A 25 0.75 -5.84 15.86
CA GLU A 25 1.36 -5.68 17.19
C GLU A 25 2.70 -6.41 17.33
N GLY A 26 2.89 -7.52 16.60
CA GLY A 26 4.18 -8.20 16.51
C GLY A 26 5.25 -7.41 15.72
N TRP A 27 4.81 -6.41 14.95
CA TRP A 27 5.65 -5.53 14.13
C TRP A 27 5.76 -4.11 14.68
N ARG A 28 5.28 -3.85 15.90
CA ARG A 28 5.22 -2.50 16.50
C ARG A 28 6.56 -1.77 16.45
N GLU A 29 7.66 -2.44 16.79
CA GLU A 29 9.01 -1.85 16.77
C GLU A 29 9.43 -1.44 15.35
N VAL A 30 9.09 -2.24 14.35
CA VAL A 30 9.36 -1.95 12.92
C VAL A 30 8.51 -0.75 12.49
N TYR A 31 7.20 -0.78 12.76
CA TYR A 31 6.30 0.32 12.44
C TYR A 31 6.74 1.64 13.08
N GLU A 32 7.10 1.63 14.36
CA GLU A 32 7.61 2.81 15.07
C GLU A 32 8.93 3.31 14.46
N SER A 33 9.83 2.39 14.07
CA SER A 33 11.11 2.73 13.43
C SER A 33 10.94 3.37 12.04
N PHE A 34 9.89 3.00 11.30
CA PHE A 34 9.55 3.55 9.98
C PHE A 34 8.45 4.62 10.02
N SER A 35 7.94 4.95 11.20
CA SER A 35 6.89 5.97 11.36
C SER A 35 7.39 7.31 10.81
N PRO A 36 6.59 8.00 9.97
CA PRO A 36 6.97 9.26 9.38
C PRO A 36 7.36 10.27 10.45
N VAL A 37 8.40 11.05 10.17
CA VAL A 37 8.83 12.11 11.08
C VAL A 37 8.08 13.40 10.73
N ASN A 38 7.54 14.08 11.74
CA ASN A 38 7.10 15.46 11.58
C ASN A 38 8.32 16.31 11.25
N LEU A 39 8.36 16.89 10.05
CA LEU A 39 9.52 17.64 9.57
C LEU A 39 9.79 18.94 10.36
N GLU A 40 8.79 19.47 11.06
CA GLU A 40 8.92 20.68 11.88
C GLU A 40 9.44 20.37 13.29
N THR A 41 8.91 19.31 13.92
CA THR A 41 9.25 18.99 15.32
C THR A 41 10.35 17.93 15.45
N GLY A 42 10.64 17.17 14.38
CA GLY A 42 11.55 16.03 14.40
C GLY A 42 11.00 14.79 15.13
N GLU A 43 9.76 14.85 15.61
CA GLU A 43 9.13 13.74 16.33
C GLU A 43 8.50 12.73 15.37
N ARG A 44 8.51 11.45 15.77
CA ARG A 44 7.85 10.40 15.00
C ARG A 44 6.33 10.47 15.17
N LEU A 45 5.61 10.41 14.07
CA LEU A 45 4.16 10.35 14.03
C LEU A 45 3.73 8.91 14.30
N GLY A 46 3.26 8.65 15.52
CA GLY A 46 2.68 7.36 15.87
C GLY A 46 1.36 7.08 15.14
N ARG A 47 0.86 5.84 15.26
CA ARG A 47 -0.45 5.46 14.71
C ARG A 47 -1.53 6.31 15.36
N VAL A 48 -2.36 6.94 14.52
CA VAL A 48 -3.51 7.70 15.00
C VAL A 48 -4.71 6.76 15.11
N PRO A 49 -5.44 6.75 16.24
CA PRO A 49 -6.66 5.97 16.34
C PRO A 49 -7.72 6.50 15.36
N PRO A 50 -8.66 5.66 14.91
CA PRO A 50 -9.75 6.12 14.06
C PRO A 50 -10.56 7.21 14.78
N PRO A 51 -10.95 8.29 14.09
CA PRO A 51 -11.70 9.38 14.70
C PRO A 51 -13.14 8.96 14.98
N ASN A 52 -13.79 9.64 15.93
CA ASN A 52 -15.23 9.53 16.15
C ASN A 52 -15.97 10.37 15.10
N GLY A 53 -15.95 9.95 13.83
CA GLY A 53 -16.58 10.70 12.73
C GLY A 53 -16.44 10.02 11.37
N GLU A 54 -17.05 10.62 10.34
CA GLU A 54 -16.93 10.14 8.97
C GLU A 54 -15.50 10.31 8.46
N THR A 55 -15.00 9.27 7.79
CA THR A 55 -13.67 9.26 7.18
C THR A 55 -13.79 8.97 5.69
N ARG A 56 -12.92 9.59 4.89
CA ARG A 56 -12.81 9.26 3.47
C ARG A 56 -12.09 7.92 3.35
N ARG A 57 -12.75 6.94 2.75
CA ARG A 57 -12.14 5.64 2.47
C ARG A 57 -11.29 5.71 1.20
N ALA A 58 -10.14 5.07 1.27
CA ALA A 58 -9.18 4.98 0.18
C ALA A 58 -8.48 3.62 0.25
N ALA A 59 -7.99 3.15 -0.88
CA ALA A 59 -7.25 1.91 -0.99
C ALA A 59 -6.04 2.11 -1.89
N VAL A 60 -4.96 1.39 -1.59
CA VAL A 60 -3.77 1.31 -2.43
C VAL A 60 -3.46 -0.15 -2.72
N LEU A 61 -2.99 -0.43 -3.92
CA LEU A 61 -2.41 -1.72 -4.26
C LEU A 61 -0.91 -1.66 -3.94
N VAL A 62 -0.35 -2.66 -3.26
CA VAL A 62 1.10 -2.83 -3.09
C VAL A 62 1.56 -3.90 -4.08
N PRO A 63 2.01 -3.54 -5.30
CA PRO A 63 2.35 -4.54 -6.31
C PRO A 63 3.72 -5.11 -6.00
N VAL A 64 3.78 -6.44 -5.83
CA VAL A 64 5.02 -7.18 -5.65
C VAL A 64 5.31 -7.96 -6.93
N LEU A 65 6.40 -7.61 -7.61
CA LEU A 65 6.89 -8.31 -8.79
C LEU A 65 7.93 -9.35 -8.35
N LEU A 66 7.79 -10.56 -8.88
CA LEU A 66 8.74 -11.64 -8.68
C LEU A 66 9.68 -11.67 -9.88
N GLU A 67 10.92 -11.25 -9.68
CA GLU A 67 11.95 -11.22 -10.70
C GLU A 67 13.08 -12.20 -10.37
N PRO A 68 13.89 -12.62 -11.35
CA PRO A 68 14.99 -13.56 -11.10
C PRO A 68 16.01 -13.11 -10.05
N ASP A 69 16.14 -11.79 -9.84
CA ASP A 69 17.04 -11.15 -8.88
C ASP A 69 16.39 -10.81 -7.53
N GLY A 70 15.07 -11.00 -7.38
CA GLY A 70 14.37 -10.81 -6.11
C GLY A 70 12.96 -10.24 -6.25
N LEU A 71 12.43 -9.75 -5.13
CA LEU A 71 11.13 -9.08 -5.08
C LEU A 71 11.31 -7.59 -5.34
N HIS A 72 10.46 -7.04 -6.21
CA HIS A 72 10.43 -5.61 -6.52
C HIS A 72 9.08 -5.01 -6.19
N LEU A 73 9.07 -3.75 -5.76
CA LEU A 73 7.87 -2.98 -5.50
C LEU A 73 7.68 -1.92 -6.58
N VAL A 74 6.43 -1.77 -7.04
CA VAL A 74 6.07 -0.73 -8.01
C VAL A 74 5.54 0.48 -7.26
N TYR A 75 6.07 1.66 -7.60
CA TYR A 75 5.63 2.95 -7.08
C TYR A 75 5.21 3.87 -8.22
N THR A 76 4.30 4.77 -7.92
CA THR A 76 3.92 5.89 -8.80
C THR A 76 4.56 7.17 -8.31
N VAL A 77 4.87 8.06 -9.26
CA VAL A 77 5.25 9.46 -8.97
C VAL A 77 4.13 10.34 -9.48
N ARG A 78 3.45 11.04 -8.57
CA ARG A 78 2.34 11.92 -8.97
C ARG A 78 2.82 13.04 -9.89
N LYS A 79 2.25 13.10 -11.10
CA LYS A 79 2.50 14.17 -12.07
C LYS A 79 1.94 15.51 -11.55
N SER A 80 2.72 16.56 -11.74
CA SER A 80 2.68 17.88 -11.09
C SER A 80 1.50 18.81 -11.44
N HIS A 81 0.29 18.30 -11.73
CA HIS A 81 -0.81 19.14 -12.24
C HIS A 81 -1.80 19.69 -11.19
N LEU A 82 -1.53 19.51 -9.89
CA LEU A 82 -2.16 20.33 -8.86
C LEU A 82 -1.09 20.91 -7.95
N GLN A 83 -1.15 22.23 -7.76
CA GLN A 83 -0.38 22.98 -6.78
C GLN A 83 -0.60 22.29 -5.42
N ASP A 84 0.41 21.56 -4.95
CA ASP A 84 0.76 21.24 -3.55
C ASP A 84 1.46 19.87 -3.34
N HIS A 85 1.46 18.95 -4.30
CA HIS A 85 2.04 17.59 -4.10
C HIS A 85 2.85 17.01 -5.29
N ALA A 86 3.59 17.85 -6.02
CA ALA A 86 4.48 17.37 -7.09
C ALA A 86 5.62 16.50 -6.53
N GLY A 87 5.83 15.30 -7.12
CA GLY A 87 6.98 14.44 -6.81
C GLY A 87 6.83 13.49 -5.62
N GLN A 88 5.63 13.40 -5.03
CA GLN A 88 5.37 12.38 -4.02
C GLN A 88 5.42 10.98 -4.63
N ILE A 89 6.12 10.09 -3.95
CA ILE A 89 6.17 8.66 -4.23
C ILE A 89 5.02 8.02 -3.46
N SER A 90 4.19 7.26 -4.18
CA SER A 90 3.05 6.53 -3.61
C SER A 90 2.95 5.14 -4.21
N PHE A 91 2.22 4.26 -3.56
CA PHE A 91 1.69 3.09 -4.23
C PHE A 91 0.52 3.49 -5.13
N PRO A 92 0.22 2.74 -6.22
CA PRO A 92 -0.98 2.97 -7.02
C PRO A 92 -2.23 2.89 -6.15
N GLY A 93 -3.12 3.87 -6.28
CA GLY A 93 -4.31 3.88 -5.44
C GLY A 93 -4.95 5.24 -5.29
N GLY A 94 -6.11 5.22 -4.65
CA GLY A 94 -6.96 6.38 -4.61
C GLY A 94 -8.16 6.19 -3.71
N SER A 95 -9.15 7.05 -3.90
CA SER A 95 -10.34 7.06 -3.05
C SER A 95 -11.39 6.12 -3.58
N MET A 96 -12.17 5.56 -2.66
CA MET A 96 -13.29 4.71 -3.02
C MET A 96 -14.33 5.54 -3.80
N ASP A 97 -14.64 5.09 -5.01
CA ASP A 97 -15.73 5.63 -5.83
C ASP A 97 -17.07 5.02 -5.37
N PRO A 98 -18.20 5.74 -5.43
CA PRO A 98 -19.52 5.16 -5.17
C PRO A 98 -19.87 3.89 -5.97
N ALA A 99 -19.25 3.68 -7.13
CA ALA A 99 -19.41 2.48 -7.94
C ALA A 99 -18.55 1.29 -7.48
N ASP A 100 -17.53 1.52 -6.65
CA ASP A 100 -16.65 0.45 -6.15
C ASP A 100 -17.42 -0.43 -5.14
N THR A 101 -17.39 -1.74 -5.34
CA THR A 101 -18.09 -2.67 -4.43
C THR A 101 -17.29 -3.03 -3.19
N SER A 102 -15.99 -2.73 -3.18
CA SER A 102 -15.07 -2.98 -2.06
C SER A 102 -13.80 -2.11 -2.18
N LEU A 103 -12.99 -2.05 -1.10
CA LEU A 103 -11.67 -1.40 -1.16
C LEU A 103 -10.71 -2.12 -2.10
N MET A 104 -10.84 -3.45 -2.22
CA MET A 104 -10.04 -4.24 -3.15
C MET A 104 -10.31 -3.79 -4.60
N GLU A 105 -11.58 -3.62 -4.96
CA GLU A 105 -11.95 -3.10 -6.29
C GLU A 105 -11.45 -1.68 -6.51
N THR A 106 -11.51 -0.81 -5.49
CA THR A 106 -10.89 0.53 -5.55
C THR A 106 -9.41 0.45 -5.88
N ALA A 107 -8.64 -0.37 -5.15
CA ALA A 107 -7.19 -0.50 -5.38
C ALA A 107 -6.87 -1.04 -6.78
N LEU A 108 -7.61 -2.04 -7.25
CA LEU A 108 -7.44 -2.63 -8.58
C LEU A 108 -7.80 -1.64 -9.70
N ARG A 109 -8.93 -0.93 -9.57
CA ARG A 109 -9.34 0.09 -10.53
C ARG A 109 -8.31 1.20 -10.64
N GLU A 110 -7.85 1.74 -9.51
CA GLU A 110 -6.85 2.81 -9.49
C GLU A 110 -5.50 2.34 -10.07
N ALA A 111 -5.08 1.10 -9.78
CA ALA A 111 -3.87 0.54 -10.39
C ALA A 111 -4.00 0.37 -11.91
N GLU A 112 -5.18 -0.03 -12.39
CA GLU A 112 -5.49 -0.11 -13.81
C GLU A 112 -5.45 1.29 -14.47
N GLU A 113 -6.00 2.31 -13.83
CA GLU A 113 -6.02 3.70 -14.33
C GLU A 113 -4.64 4.40 -14.27
N GLU A 114 -3.85 4.18 -13.22
CA GLU A 114 -2.60 4.91 -12.99
C GLU A 114 -1.39 4.28 -13.69
N ILE A 115 -1.35 2.95 -13.80
CA ILE A 115 -0.19 2.21 -14.33
C ILE A 115 -0.54 1.13 -15.38
N ASP A 116 -1.77 1.13 -15.90
CA ASP A 116 -2.26 0.16 -16.90
C ASP A 116 -2.13 -1.32 -16.43
N LEU A 117 -2.18 -1.55 -15.12
CA LEU A 117 -2.10 -2.91 -14.56
C LEU A 117 -3.45 -3.61 -14.67
N SER A 118 -3.60 -4.48 -15.66
CA SER A 118 -4.80 -5.32 -15.78
C SER A 118 -5.00 -6.18 -14.53
N ARG A 119 -6.21 -6.09 -13.96
CA ARG A 119 -6.64 -6.91 -12.81
C ARG A 119 -6.49 -8.41 -13.02
N GLU A 120 -6.52 -8.89 -14.26
CA GLU A 120 -6.35 -10.31 -14.60
C GLU A 120 -4.92 -10.81 -14.35
N LEU A 121 -3.94 -9.90 -14.30
CA LEU A 121 -2.54 -10.21 -14.02
C LEU A 121 -2.21 -10.19 -12.52
N VAL A 122 -3.17 -9.83 -11.68
CA VAL A 122 -2.97 -9.63 -10.24
C VAL A 122 -3.49 -10.83 -9.46
N GLU A 123 -2.59 -11.52 -8.75
CA GLU A 123 -2.97 -12.46 -7.68
C GLU A 123 -3.00 -11.71 -6.35
N ILE A 124 -4.15 -11.69 -5.68
CA ILE A 124 -4.27 -11.12 -4.34
C ILE A 124 -3.75 -12.11 -3.29
N VAL A 125 -2.67 -11.71 -2.61
CA VAL A 125 -2.06 -12.50 -1.52
C VAL A 125 -2.72 -12.23 -0.15
N GLY A 126 -3.32 -11.05 0.04
CA GLY A 126 -4.08 -10.68 1.23
C GLY A 126 -4.18 -9.16 1.42
N GLU A 127 -4.71 -8.73 2.56
CA GLU A 127 -4.92 -7.32 2.91
C GLU A 127 -4.12 -6.96 4.17
N LEU A 128 -3.61 -5.71 4.21
CA LEU A 128 -2.98 -5.14 5.40
C LEU A 128 -4.03 -4.53 6.33
N GLU A 129 -3.71 -4.36 7.61
CA GLU A 129 -4.63 -3.70 8.55
C GLU A 129 -4.96 -2.27 8.13
N GLU A 130 -6.21 -1.86 8.38
CA GLU A 130 -6.63 -0.50 8.14
C GLU A 130 -5.86 0.50 9.03
N MET A 131 -5.51 1.65 8.44
CA MET A 131 -4.85 2.74 9.14
C MET A 131 -5.57 4.06 8.88
N TYR A 132 -5.59 4.91 9.91
CA TYR A 132 -6.14 6.25 9.79
C TYR A 132 -5.02 7.27 9.56
N ILE A 133 -5.19 8.10 8.54
CA ILE A 133 -4.28 9.21 8.23
C ILE A 133 -5.00 10.51 8.62
N PRO A 134 -4.51 11.26 9.62
CA PRO A 134 -5.11 12.54 9.98
C PRO A 134 -4.99 13.53 8.83
N LEU A 135 -6.01 14.36 8.63
CA LEU A 135 -5.91 15.49 7.71
C LEU A 135 -4.76 16.39 8.19
N ARG A 136 -3.79 16.64 7.30
CA ARG A 136 -2.82 17.72 7.52
C ARG A 136 -3.61 19.02 7.47
N THR A 137 -3.93 19.57 8.63
CA THR A 137 -4.48 20.93 8.70
C THR A 137 -3.27 21.84 8.54
N SER A 138 -3.18 22.56 7.42
CA SER A 138 -2.19 23.62 7.27
C SER A 138 -2.40 24.62 8.41
N GLY A 139 -1.45 24.70 9.34
CA GLY A 139 -1.37 25.73 10.36
C GLY A 139 -0.77 27.02 9.79
#